data_AF-A0A3Q3FG85-F1
#
_entry.id   AF-A0A3Q3FG85-F1
#
_cell.length_a   1.000
_cell.length_b   1.000
_cell.length_c   1.000
_cell.angle_alpha   90.00
_cell.angle_beta   90.00
_cell.angle_gamma   90.00
#
_symmetry.space_group_name_H-M   'P 1'
#
loop_
_entity.id
_entity.type
_entity.pdbx_description
1 polymer ?
#
loop_
_entity_poly.entity_id
_entity_poly.type
_entity_poly.pdbx_seq_one_letter_code
_entity_poly.pdbx_strand_id
1 'polypeptide(L)'
;ASRVSSSPSPLNPSLLQQQHSRGTSRRASPRPVGRVNEENISAEDIYDAVYSGKSAMVVSEPRLKSKGEGGTEDNMKGREVHSHWLPSPCHVKTVVDEWLDSYKQSREEGLLVLINFIVRSCGCKGVVSREMFDSMQNAEIIGTLTKEFNEDSVNYPLCTPGPQLKRFKNGLCEFARVLVRSCRNSLIYNEHLFPALLALLTGLSDSQVRAFRHTSTLLAIKLMTGLVEVAVIVSVQLQTTQRRYDTENSKRAHDRASDRLEELKMRENQEEVSSMMNATFRGVFVHRYRDRLPEIRAACIEELGVWLKTDPEDFLNDGCLKYLGWTLHDKTVCTPPLPSRALINLLLHVS
;
A
#
# COMPACT_ATOMS: atom_id res chain seq x y z
N ALA A 1 -38.09 -54.38 -32.55
CA ALA A 1 -36.83 -53.89 -33.16
C ALA A 1 -36.28 -52.79 -32.26
N SER A 2 -35.07 -52.79 -31.69
CA SER A 2 -34.00 -53.78 -31.53
C SER A 2 -33.17 -53.28 -30.35
N ARG A 3 -32.89 -54.14 -29.36
CA ARG A 3 -31.89 -53.95 -28.28
C ARG A 3 -30.58 -54.64 -28.70
N VAL A 4 -29.42 -54.07 -28.40
CA VAL A 4 -28.11 -54.73 -28.23
C VAL A 4 -27.30 -53.81 -27.28
N SER A 5 -27.10 -54.04 -25.98
CA SER A 5 -26.37 -55.09 -25.22
C SER A 5 -24.85 -54.99 -25.30
N SER A 6 -24.23 -54.52 -24.21
CA SER A 6 -22.80 -54.57 -23.90
C SER A 6 -22.56 -55.58 -22.77
N SER A 7 -21.59 -56.48 -22.94
CA SER A 7 -21.09 -57.46 -21.95
C SER A 7 -19.64 -57.88 -22.34
N PRO A 8 -18.87 -58.62 -21.52
CA PRO A 8 -17.81 -58.07 -20.66
C PRO A 8 -16.40 -58.70 -20.87
N SER A 9 -15.43 -58.18 -20.09
CA SER A 9 -14.03 -58.53 -19.75
C SER A 9 -13.38 -59.88 -20.17
N PRO A 10 -12.03 -59.96 -20.14
CA PRO A 10 -11.41 -60.68 -19.00
C PRO A 10 -10.05 -60.13 -18.50
N LEU A 11 -9.73 -60.52 -17.26
CA LEU A 11 -8.41 -60.47 -16.60
C LEU A 11 -7.36 -61.31 -17.35
N ASN A 12 -6.05 -61.08 -17.14
CA ASN A 12 -5.15 -61.93 -16.30
C ASN A 12 -3.65 -61.46 -16.41
N PRO A 13 -2.63 -62.13 -15.81
CA PRO A 13 -1.81 -61.58 -14.72
C PRO A 13 -0.30 -61.49 -15.07
N SER A 14 0.51 -60.84 -14.23
CA SER A 14 1.98 -60.98 -14.30
C SER A 14 2.61 -60.93 -12.91
N LEU A 15 2.92 -62.12 -12.40
CA LEU A 15 3.78 -62.40 -11.26
C LEU A 15 5.06 -63.05 -11.79
N LEU A 16 6.20 -62.81 -11.12
CA LEU A 16 7.55 -63.39 -11.32
C LEU A 16 8.29 -62.77 -12.51
N GLN A 17 9.55 -62.32 -12.42
CA GLN A 17 10.75 -62.85 -11.77
C GLN A 17 11.80 -61.71 -11.88
N GLN A 18 12.70 -61.37 -10.95
CA GLN A 18 13.92 -62.06 -10.47
C GLN A 18 14.67 -60.98 -9.63
N GLN A 19 14.99 -61.15 -8.34
CA GLN A 19 16.31 -61.60 -7.81
C GLN A 19 17.52 -60.93 -8.52
N HIS A 20 18.51 -60.25 -7.92
CA HIS A 20 19.14 -60.14 -6.60
C HIS A 20 19.84 -58.75 -6.57
N SER A 21 20.08 -58.06 -5.44
CA SER A 21 21.30 -58.26 -4.62
C SER A 21 21.35 -57.27 -3.45
N ARG A 22 21.93 -57.74 -2.35
CA ARG A 22 22.01 -57.19 -1.00
C ARG A 22 22.73 -55.84 -0.86
N GLY A 23 22.28 -55.04 0.11
CA GLY A 23 23.03 -53.96 0.73
C GLY A 23 22.31 -53.40 1.95
N THR A 24 22.65 -53.90 3.14
CA THR A 24 22.14 -53.47 4.45
C THR A 24 22.62 -52.06 4.81
N SER A 25 21.73 -51.13 5.14
CA SER A 25 21.98 -50.13 6.19
C SER A 25 20.69 -49.50 6.70
N ARG A 26 20.69 -49.18 8.00
CA ARG A 26 19.54 -48.89 8.86
C ARG A 26 18.73 -47.67 8.40
N ARG A 27 17.40 -47.86 8.40
CA ARG A 27 16.37 -46.83 8.16
C ARG A 27 16.40 -45.80 9.29
N ALA A 28 16.84 -44.57 8.99
CA ALA A 28 16.60 -43.42 9.86
C ALA A 28 15.17 -42.91 9.61
N SER A 29 14.37 -42.84 10.67
CA SER A 29 13.03 -42.25 10.65
C SER A 29 13.11 -40.76 10.30
N PRO A 30 12.34 -40.25 9.32
CA PRO A 30 12.24 -38.80 9.14
C PRO A 30 11.48 -38.25 10.35
N ARG A 31 12.11 -37.31 11.06
CA ARG A 31 11.43 -36.46 12.04
C ARG A 31 10.28 -35.72 11.33
N PRO A 32 9.14 -35.48 11.98
CA PRO A 32 8.07 -34.70 11.37
C PRO A 32 8.61 -33.29 11.13
N VAL A 33 8.78 -32.94 9.87
CA VAL A 33 8.89 -31.54 9.45
C VAL A 33 7.59 -30.91 9.89
N GLY A 34 7.66 -29.98 10.84
CA GLY A 34 6.50 -29.19 11.23
C GLY A 34 5.91 -28.58 9.98
N ARG A 35 4.66 -28.94 9.65
CA ARG A 35 3.84 -28.12 8.77
C ARG A 35 3.78 -26.75 9.44
N VAL A 36 4.54 -25.80 8.94
CA VAL A 36 4.13 -24.40 9.02
C VAL A 36 2.87 -24.37 8.17
N ASN A 37 1.71 -24.13 8.78
CA ASN A 37 0.52 -23.80 8.01
C ASN A 37 0.88 -22.54 7.21
N GLU A 38 1.07 -22.67 5.90
CA GLU A 38 1.10 -21.55 4.97
C GLU A 38 -0.34 -21.01 4.85
N GLU A 39 -0.86 -20.41 5.93
CA GLU A 39 -2.05 -19.60 5.83
C GLU A 39 -1.65 -18.32 5.11
N ASN A 40 -2.16 -18.16 3.89
CA ASN A 40 -2.01 -16.90 3.14
C ASN A 40 -2.59 -15.76 3.99
N ILE A 41 -1.84 -14.65 4.05
CA ILE A 41 -2.24 -13.46 4.79
C ILE A 41 -3.64 -12.98 4.40
N SER A 42 -4.48 -12.74 5.40
CA SER A 42 -5.88 -12.38 5.23
C SER A 42 -6.11 -10.87 5.33
N ALA A 43 -7.30 -10.43 4.92
CA ALA A 43 -7.73 -9.05 5.07
C ALA A 43 -7.81 -8.62 6.55
N GLU A 44 -8.03 -9.57 7.46
CA GLU A 44 -8.12 -9.35 8.89
C GLU A 44 -6.73 -9.11 9.50
N ASP A 45 -5.71 -9.84 9.06
CA ASP A 45 -4.32 -9.64 9.50
C ASP A 45 -3.82 -8.23 9.14
N ILE A 46 -4.11 -7.77 7.91
CA ILE A 46 -3.76 -6.41 7.47
C ILE A 46 -4.53 -5.38 8.29
N TYR A 47 -5.83 -5.60 8.50
CA TYR A 47 -6.68 -4.69 9.28
C TYR A 47 -6.20 -4.55 10.72
N ASP A 48 -5.90 -5.66 11.39
CA ASP A 48 -5.41 -5.68 12.78
C ASP A 48 -4.04 -5.04 12.92
N ALA A 49 -3.17 -5.21 11.93
CA ALA A 49 -1.89 -4.52 11.91
C ALA A 49 -2.04 -3.00 11.83
N VAL A 50 -2.96 -2.53 10.98
CA VAL A 50 -3.31 -1.12 10.84
C VAL A 50 -4.02 -0.59 12.10
N TYR A 51 -4.92 -1.37 12.68
CA TYR A 51 -5.74 -0.99 13.84
C TYR A 51 -4.95 -0.95 15.14
N SER A 52 -4.03 -1.89 15.34
CA SER A 52 -3.19 -1.95 16.54
C SER A 52 -2.27 -0.72 16.67
N GLY A 53 -1.94 -0.06 15.56
CA GLY A 53 -1.15 1.17 15.55
C GLY A 53 0.20 1.04 16.25
N LYS A 54 0.74 -0.19 16.36
CA LYS A 54 2.07 -0.48 16.91
C LYS A 54 3.13 0.00 15.92
N SER A 55 3.30 1.32 15.85
CA SER A 55 4.60 1.88 15.54
C SER A 55 5.50 1.48 16.72
N ALA A 56 6.64 0.85 16.46
CA ALA A 56 7.57 0.42 17.50
C ALA A 56 8.06 1.64 18.29
N MET A 57 7.32 2.06 19.32
CA MET A 57 7.77 3.01 20.31
C MET A 57 8.33 2.21 21.47
N VAL A 58 9.66 2.27 21.61
CA VAL A 58 10.37 1.84 22.81
C VAL A 58 9.78 2.62 23.99
N VAL A 59 9.29 1.87 24.97
CA VAL A 59 8.90 2.41 26.27
C VAL A 59 10.16 2.94 26.93
N SER A 60 10.30 4.26 27.03
CA SER A 60 11.27 4.87 27.92
C SER A 60 10.54 5.50 29.09
N GLU A 61 10.60 4.85 30.27
CA GLU A 61 10.90 5.42 31.60
C GLU A 61 10.59 4.42 32.74
N PRO A 62 11.31 4.42 33.88
CA PRO A 62 11.44 5.59 34.75
C PRO A 62 12.86 6.00 35.15
N ARG A 63 13.04 7.32 35.24
CA ARG A 63 14.14 8.02 35.91
C ARG A 63 14.38 7.44 37.31
N LEU A 64 15.56 6.88 37.54
CA LEU A 64 16.13 6.66 38.87
C LEU A 64 17.12 7.77 39.19
N LYS A 65 16.97 8.30 40.41
CA LYS A 65 17.61 9.48 41.00
C LYS A 65 19.14 9.48 40.87
N SER A 66 19.72 10.64 40.52
CA SER A 66 21.13 10.91 40.77
C SER A 66 21.35 11.29 42.24
N LYS A 67 22.30 10.61 42.89
CA LYS A 67 23.02 11.11 44.07
C LYS A 67 24.51 10.84 43.85
N GLY A 68 25.32 11.77 44.33
CA GLY A 68 26.69 12.02 43.89
C GLY A 68 27.73 10.90 44.09
N GLU A 69 28.74 11.02 43.23
CA GLU A 69 30.19 11.03 43.52
C GLU A 69 30.90 9.78 44.04
N GLY A 70 31.94 9.38 43.29
CA GLY A 70 33.13 8.73 43.86
C GLY A 70 33.89 7.76 42.94
N GLY A 71 34.90 8.25 42.20
CA GLY A 71 36.25 7.67 42.20
C GLY A 71 36.63 6.46 41.33
N THR A 72 37.69 6.70 40.54
CA THR A 72 38.87 5.84 40.24
C THR A 72 38.90 4.83 39.08
N GLU A 73 40.13 4.68 38.58
CA GLU A 73 40.63 4.32 37.25
C GLU A 73 40.66 2.82 36.90
N ASP A 74 40.85 2.59 35.59
CA ASP A 74 41.48 1.46 34.90
C ASP A 74 40.89 0.04 34.99
N ASN A 75 40.34 -0.44 33.87
CA ASN A 75 40.80 -1.70 33.28
C ASN A 75 40.42 -1.85 31.79
N MET A 76 41.42 -2.19 30.96
CA MET A 76 41.27 -2.59 29.56
C MET A 76 41.08 -4.11 29.51
N LYS A 77 39.85 -4.60 29.28
CA LYS A 77 39.58 -5.98 28.80
C LYS A 77 38.10 -6.16 28.42
N GLY A 78 37.87 -6.74 27.25
CA GLY A 78 36.56 -7.29 26.85
C GLY A 78 35.87 -6.56 25.70
N ARG A 79 36.37 -6.76 24.47
CA ARG A 79 35.52 -6.69 23.28
C ARG A 79 34.47 -7.79 23.40
N GLU A 80 33.21 -7.42 23.56
CA GLU A 80 32.02 -8.12 23.06
C GLU A 80 30.80 -7.34 23.55
N VAL A 81 30.37 -6.34 22.78
CA VAL A 81 29.03 -5.77 22.94
C VAL A 81 28.21 -6.22 21.75
N HIS A 82 27.21 -7.01 22.10
CA HIS A 82 26.23 -7.67 21.26
C HIS A 82 25.69 -6.82 20.11
N SER A 83 25.65 -7.47 18.95
CA SER A 83 24.63 -7.38 17.89
C SER A 83 23.76 -6.12 17.88
N HIS A 84 24.06 -5.26 16.90
CA HIS A 84 23.09 -4.72 15.96
C HIS A 84 21.67 -4.50 16.52
N TRP A 85 21.43 -3.26 16.95
CA TRP A 85 20.10 -2.65 17.01
C TRP A 85 19.52 -2.56 15.58
N LEU A 86 19.06 -3.68 15.03
CA LEU A 86 18.17 -3.62 13.88
C LEU A 86 16.82 -3.11 14.38
N PRO A 87 16.32 -1.96 13.90
CA PRO A 87 14.96 -1.56 14.20
C PRO A 87 14.03 -2.69 13.76
N SER A 88 13.21 -3.19 14.68
CA SER A 88 12.16 -4.15 14.34
C SER A 88 11.33 -3.57 13.19
N PRO A 89 11.07 -4.32 12.11
CA PRO A 89 10.20 -3.86 11.03
C PRO A 89 8.90 -3.33 11.63
N CYS A 90 8.45 -2.14 11.21
CA CYS A 90 7.14 -1.67 11.64
C CYS A 90 6.10 -2.73 11.25
N HIS A 91 5.15 -3.02 12.15
CA HIS A 91 4.23 -4.14 11.98
C HIS A 91 3.46 -4.06 10.65
N VAL A 92 3.10 -2.83 10.23
CA VAL A 92 2.49 -2.52 8.93
C VAL A 92 3.40 -2.91 7.74
N LYS A 93 4.73 -2.71 7.83
CA LYS A 93 5.64 -3.13 6.76
C LYS A 93 5.69 -4.65 6.62
N THR A 94 5.72 -5.36 7.74
CA THR A 94 5.77 -6.84 7.71
C THR A 94 4.56 -7.40 6.99
N VAL A 95 3.35 -6.97 7.36
CA VAL A 95 2.13 -7.43 6.69
C VAL A 95 2.03 -6.99 5.23
N VAL A 96 2.55 -5.80 4.88
CA VAL A 96 2.59 -5.35 3.47
C VAL A 96 3.54 -6.24 2.66
N ASP A 97 4.72 -6.58 3.18
CA ASP A 97 5.67 -7.44 2.49
C ASP A 97 5.10 -8.86 2.30
N GLU A 98 4.50 -9.44 3.34
CA GLU A 98 3.84 -10.76 3.29
C GLU A 98 2.67 -10.77 2.29
N TRP A 99 1.84 -9.73 2.30
CA TRP A 99 0.74 -9.57 1.33
C TRP A 99 1.25 -9.40 -0.09
N LEU A 100 2.34 -8.64 -0.30
CA LEU A 100 2.96 -8.48 -1.62
C LEU A 100 3.50 -9.81 -2.14
N ASP A 101 4.05 -10.66 -1.28
CA ASP A 101 4.52 -11.98 -1.67
C ASP A 101 3.36 -12.92 -2.02
N SER A 102 2.24 -12.86 -1.30
CA SER A 102 1.00 -13.56 -1.69
C SER A 102 0.44 -13.04 -3.02
N TYR A 103 0.42 -11.72 -3.21
CA TYR A 103 -0.04 -11.08 -4.45
C TYR A 103 0.79 -11.48 -5.68
N LYS A 104 2.11 -11.66 -5.51
CA LYS A 104 2.99 -12.16 -6.59
C LYS A 104 2.67 -13.61 -6.97
N GLN A 105 2.16 -14.42 -6.03
CA GLN A 105 1.74 -15.80 -6.30
C GLN A 105 0.38 -15.85 -6.99
N SER A 106 -0.58 -15.05 -6.53
CA SER A 106 -1.91 -14.90 -7.15
C SER A 106 -2.37 -13.46 -7.09
N ARG A 107 -2.37 -12.79 -8.25
CA ARG A 107 -2.72 -11.37 -8.36
C ARG A 107 -4.17 -11.12 -7.95
N GLU A 108 -5.07 -12.00 -8.37
CA GLU A 108 -6.50 -11.86 -8.14
C GLU A 108 -6.85 -12.11 -6.67
N GLU A 109 -6.24 -13.13 -6.03
CA GLU A 109 -6.44 -13.39 -4.61
C GLU A 109 -5.85 -12.28 -3.74
N GLY A 110 -4.65 -11.82 -4.06
CA GLY A 110 -4.03 -10.70 -3.36
C GLY A 110 -4.84 -9.41 -3.49
N LEU A 111 -5.41 -9.12 -4.67
CA LEU A 111 -6.34 -8.00 -4.84
C LEU A 111 -7.60 -8.19 -3.99
N LEU A 112 -8.21 -9.37 -4.01
CA LEU A 112 -9.42 -9.63 -3.23
C LEU A 112 -9.20 -9.43 -1.71
N VAL A 113 -8.04 -9.85 -1.21
CA VAL A 113 -7.60 -9.59 0.18
C VAL A 113 -7.50 -8.09 0.45
N LEU A 114 -6.86 -7.33 -0.45
CA LEU A 114 -6.71 -5.89 -0.32
C LEU A 114 -8.06 -5.16 -0.35
N ILE A 115 -8.96 -5.56 -1.25
CA ILE A 115 -10.31 -5.01 -1.38
C ILE A 115 -11.09 -5.24 -0.08
N ASN A 116 -11.08 -6.47 0.44
CA ASN A 116 -11.76 -6.80 1.69
C ASN A 116 -11.17 -6.07 2.89
N PHE A 117 -9.86 -5.82 2.92
CA PHE A 117 -9.24 -4.97 3.94
C PHE A 117 -9.78 -3.53 3.89
N ILE A 118 -9.94 -2.96 2.69
CA ILE A 118 -10.49 -1.60 2.51
C ILE A 118 -11.97 -1.55 2.93
N VAL A 119 -12.76 -2.56 2.56
CA VAL A 119 -14.18 -2.67 2.94
C VAL A 119 -14.35 -2.73 4.46
N ARG A 120 -13.53 -3.54 5.15
CA ARG A 120 -13.47 -3.60 6.62
C ARG A 120 -13.00 -2.29 7.23
N SER A 121 -12.03 -1.62 6.61
CA SER A 121 -11.55 -0.30 7.03
C SER A 121 -12.65 0.78 6.99
N CYS A 122 -13.64 0.61 6.12
CA CYS A 122 -14.83 1.45 6.08
C CYS A 122 -15.85 1.10 7.19
N GLY A 123 -15.62 0.06 7.99
CA GLY A 123 -16.58 -0.44 8.97
C GLY A 123 -17.72 -1.28 8.38
N CYS A 124 -17.63 -1.66 7.10
CA CYS A 124 -18.59 -2.57 6.48
C CYS A 124 -18.30 -4.01 6.91
N LYS A 125 -19.34 -4.73 7.32
CA LYS A 125 -19.26 -6.16 7.68
C LYS A 125 -19.42 -7.09 6.47
N GLY A 126 -19.86 -6.54 5.34
CA GLY A 126 -19.95 -7.25 4.07
C GLY A 126 -18.60 -7.72 3.59
N VAL A 127 -18.59 -8.83 2.85
CA VAL A 127 -17.38 -9.44 2.30
C VAL A 127 -17.55 -9.52 0.79
N VAL A 128 -16.56 -9.01 0.05
CA VAL A 128 -16.49 -9.20 -1.39
C VAL A 128 -16.05 -10.64 -1.64
N SER A 129 -16.96 -11.45 -2.17
CA SER A 129 -16.67 -12.83 -2.52
C SER A 129 -15.87 -12.92 -3.82
N ARG A 130 -15.26 -14.08 -4.06
CA ARG A 130 -14.57 -14.37 -5.32
C ARG A 130 -15.48 -14.21 -6.54
N GLU A 131 -16.70 -14.72 -6.43
CA GLU A 131 -17.71 -14.60 -7.49
C GLU A 131 -18.05 -13.14 -7.79
N MET A 132 -18.22 -12.29 -6.77
CA MET A 132 -18.46 -10.86 -6.97
C MET A 132 -17.28 -10.20 -7.68
N PHE A 133 -16.05 -10.52 -7.26
CA PHE A 133 -14.84 -9.96 -7.86
C PHE A 133 -14.67 -10.35 -9.34
N ASP A 134 -15.04 -11.59 -9.71
CA ASP A 134 -14.88 -12.10 -11.07
C ASP A 134 -16.00 -11.66 -12.02
N SER A 135 -17.20 -11.40 -11.49
CA SER A 135 -18.41 -11.20 -12.31
C SER A 135 -19.00 -9.79 -12.28
N MET A 136 -18.62 -8.94 -11.33
CA MET A 136 -19.24 -7.63 -11.12
C MET A 136 -18.25 -6.48 -11.34
N GLN A 137 -18.76 -5.36 -11.84
CA GLN A 137 -17.99 -4.11 -11.87
C GLN A 137 -17.93 -3.47 -10.47
N ASN A 138 -16.94 -2.61 -10.23
CA ASN A 138 -16.79 -1.88 -8.95
C ASN A 138 -18.09 -1.20 -8.50
N ALA A 139 -18.87 -0.61 -9.42
CA ALA A 139 -20.14 0.05 -9.10
C ALA A 139 -21.18 -0.93 -8.52
N GLU A 140 -21.26 -2.15 -9.06
CA GLU A 140 -22.19 -3.19 -8.61
C GLU A 140 -21.74 -3.80 -7.27
N ILE A 141 -20.43 -4.02 -7.10
CA ILE A 141 -19.83 -4.46 -5.83
C ILE A 141 -20.14 -3.43 -4.74
N ILE A 142 -19.86 -2.15 -4.99
CA ILE A 142 -20.14 -1.06 -4.05
C ILE A 142 -21.64 -0.95 -3.77
N GLY A 143 -22.49 -1.13 -4.77
CA GLY A 143 -23.94 -1.18 -4.61
C GLY A 143 -24.41 -2.30 -3.68
N THR A 144 -23.80 -3.48 -3.78
CA THR A 144 -24.06 -4.62 -2.89
C THR A 144 -23.57 -4.33 -1.47
N LEU A 145 -22.33 -3.87 -1.32
CA LEU A 145 -21.76 -3.49 -0.02
C LEU A 145 -22.54 -2.37 0.68
N THR A 146 -23.13 -1.46 -0.09
CA THR A 146 -23.98 -0.38 0.44
C THR A 146 -25.26 -0.95 1.07
N LYS A 147 -25.87 -1.99 0.47
CA LYS A 147 -27.05 -2.65 1.02
C LYS A 147 -26.75 -3.45 2.28
N GLU A 148 -25.54 -4.01 2.38
CA GLU A 148 -25.06 -4.72 3.56
C GLU A 148 -24.54 -3.80 4.67
N PHE A 149 -24.37 -2.50 4.35
CA PHE A 149 -23.95 -1.52 5.33
C PHE A 149 -25.09 -1.22 6.30
N ASN A 150 -24.83 -1.41 7.60
CA ASN A 150 -25.83 -1.10 8.62
C ASN A 150 -25.97 0.43 8.77
N GLU A 151 -27.03 0.99 8.21
CA GLU A 151 -27.34 2.43 8.27
C GLU A 151 -27.49 2.96 9.71
N ASP A 152 -27.86 2.10 10.66
CA ASP A 152 -28.06 2.49 12.06
C ASP A 152 -26.73 2.71 12.81
N SER A 153 -25.61 2.22 12.28
CA SER A 153 -24.29 2.44 12.85
C SER A 153 -23.69 3.75 12.33
N VAL A 154 -23.87 4.83 13.09
CA VAL A 154 -23.22 6.13 12.82
C VAL A 154 -21.69 6.04 12.93
N ASN A 155 -21.17 5.02 13.62
CA ASN A 155 -19.76 4.85 13.92
C ASN A 155 -19.07 3.90 12.92
N TYR A 156 -17.96 4.37 12.36
CA TYR A 156 -16.98 3.63 11.57
C TYR A 156 -15.56 3.96 12.09
N PRO A 157 -14.52 3.18 11.74
CA PRO A 157 -13.18 3.31 12.35
C PRO A 157 -12.58 4.72 12.32
N LEU A 158 -12.83 5.50 11.28
CA LEU A 158 -12.35 6.88 11.12
C LEU A 158 -13.24 7.98 11.73
N CYS A 159 -14.33 7.63 12.42
CA CYS A 159 -15.12 8.60 13.20
C CYS A 159 -15.37 8.18 14.66
N THR A 160 -14.92 6.99 15.07
CA THR A 160 -15.12 6.48 16.43
C THR A 160 -14.22 7.24 17.42
N PRO A 161 -14.74 8.06 18.35
CA PRO A 161 -13.90 8.92 19.20
C PRO A 161 -12.92 8.11 20.07
N GLY A 162 -11.73 8.69 20.31
CA GLY A 162 -10.74 8.15 21.26
C GLY A 162 -9.35 7.96 20.67
N PRO A 163 -8.40 7.41 21.45
CA PRO A 163 -7.02 7.16 21.00
C PRO A 163 -6.95 6.21 19.80
N GLN A 164 -7.91 5.28 19.69
CA GLN A 164 -7.98 4.30 18.61
C GLN A 164 -8.20 4.94 17.24
N LEU A 165 -8.99 6.02 17.15
CA LEU A 165 -9.15 6.79 15.91
C LEU A 165 -7.81 7.29 15.38
N LYS A 166 -7.01 7.91 16.25
CA LYS A 166 -5.70 8.46 15.86
C LYS A 166 -4.76 7.35 15.42
N ARG A 167 -4.74 6.22 16.14
CA ARG A 167 -3.92 5.06 15.81
C ARG A 167 -4.32 4.46 14.47
N PHE A 168 -5.60 4.18 14.26
CA PHE A 168 -6.11 3.62 13.02
C PHE A 168 -5.87 4.56 11.84
N LYS A 169 -6.18 5.86 11.97
CA LYS A 169 -5.90 6.87 10.93
C LYS A 169 -4.41 6.87 10.56
N ASN A 170 -3.51 6.89 11.54
CA ASN A 170 -2.07 6.86 11.30
C ASN A 170 -1.62 5.55 10.66
N GLY A 171 -2.15 4.41 11.12
CA GLY A 171 -1.88 3.10 10.54
C GLY A 171 -2.31 3.00 9.09
N LEU A 172 -3.46 3.58 8.73
CA LEU A 172 -3.98 3.57 7.37
C LEU A 172 -3.13 4.45 6.43
N CYS A 173 -2.69 5.62 6.94
CA CYS A 173 -1.75 6.49 6.23
C CYS A 173 -0.39 5.81 6.03
N GLU A 174 0.10 5.12 7.07
CA GLU A 174 1.34 4.35 7.04
C GLU A 174 1.25 3.18 6.06
N PHE A 175 0.13 2.46 6.03
CA PHE A 175 -0.12 1.38 5.08
C PHE A 175 0.00 1.87 3.64
N ALA A 176 -0.72 2.92 3.26
CA ALA A 176 -0.64 3.49 1.90
C ALA A 176 0.79 3.91 1.55
N ARG A 177 1.47 4.55 2.50
CA ARG A 177 2.84 5.03 2.37
C ARG A 177 3.84 3.89 2.15
N VAL A 178 3.72 2.81 2.92
CA VAL A 178 4.60 1.64 2.85
C VAL A 178 4.30 0.83 1.59
N LEU A 179 3.02 0.65 1.23
CA LEU A 179 2.61 -0.02 0.00
C LEU A 179 3.27 0.60 -1.25
N VAL A 180 3.16 1.93 -1.41
CA VAL A 180 3.82 2.61 -2.54
C VAL A 180 5.34 2.46 -2.49
N ARG A 181 5.96 2.64 -1.33
CA ARG A 181 7.41 2.50 -1.17
C ARG A 181 7.93 1.10 -1.49
N SER A 182 7.19 0.05 -1.11
CA SER A 182 7.56 -1.34 -1.41
C SER A 182 7.39 -1.67 -2.89
N CYS A 183 6.47 -1.00 -3.60
CA CYS A 183 6.18 -1.24 -5.01
C CYS A 183 6.93 -0.33 -6.00
N ARG A 184 7.59 0.74 -5.53
CA ARG A 184 8.14 1.82 -6.37
C ARG A 184 9.13 1.40 -7.46
N ASN A 185 9.75 0.22 -7.32
CA ASN A 185 10.76 -0.26 -8.26
C ASN A 185 10.19 -1.25 -9.30
N SER A 186 8.91 -1.63 -9.22
CA SER A 186 8.33 -2.63 -10.13
C SER A 186 6.82 -2.50 -10.27
N LEU A 187 6.05 -2.92 -9.26
CA LEU A 187 4.61 -3.11 -9.34
C LEU A 187 3.81 -1.82 -9.59
N ILE A 188 4.41 -0.65 -9.32
CA ILE A 188 3.75 0.64 -9.56
C ILE A 188 3.55 0.93 -11.05
N TYR A 189 4.43 0.42 -11.90
CA TYR A 189 4.39 0.62 -13.35
C TYR A 189 3.58 -0.46 -14.09
N ASN A 190 3.03 -1.41 -13.33
CA ASN A 190 2.18 -2.45 -13.91
C ASN A 190 0.74 -1.94 -13.94
N GLU A 191 0.06 -2.04 -15.07
CA GLU A 191 -1.33 -1.61 -15.30
C GLU A 191 -2.39 -2.44 -14.52
N HIS A 192 -2.05 -3.02 -13.37
CA HIS A 192 -2.90 -3.95 -12.64
C HIS A 192 -3.14 -3.55 -11.19
N LEU A 193 -2.12 -3.53 -10.31
CA LEU A 193 -2.33 -3.33 -8.87
C LEU A 193 -2.88 -1.93 -8.54
N PHE A 194 -2.13 -0.89 -8.87
CA PHE A 194 -2.51 0.49 -8.53
C PHE A 194 -3.70 0.98 -9.34
N PRO A 195 -3.82 0.72 -10.66
CA PRO A 195 -5.04 1.09 -11.39
C PRO A 195 -6.32 0.45 -10.82
N ALA A 196 -6.30 -0.85 -10.49
CA ALA A 196 -7.46 -1.51 -9.89
C ALA A 196 -7.80 -0.93 -8.50
N LEU A 197 -6.77 -0.71 -7.67
CA LEU A 197 -6.92 -0.11 -6.35
C LEU A 197 -7.50 1.31 -6.43
N LEU A 198 -6.95 2.16 -7.29
CA LEU A 198 -7.41 3.54 -7.47
C LEU A 198 -8.81 3.60 -8.08
N ALA A 199 -9.16 2.69 -8.99
CA ALA A 199 -10.50 2.59 -9.55
C ALA A 199 -11.54 2.24 -8.47
N LEU A 200 -11.24 1.28 -7.59
CA LEU A 200 -12.12 0.94 -6.47
C LEU A 200 -12.25 2.11 -5.49
N LEU A 201 -11.13 2.73 -5.11
CA LEU A 201 -11.14 3.88 -4.19
C LEU A 201 -11.92 5.06 -4.78
N THR A 202 -11.82 5.30 -6.08
CA THR A 202 -12.59 6.32 -6.79
C THR A 202 -14.09 6.03 -6.66
N GLY A 203 -14.52 4.80 -6.95
CA GLY A 203 -15.93 4.40 -6.80
C GLY A 203 -16.44 4.54 -5.36
N LEU A 204 -15.66 4.10 -4.37
CA LEU A 204 -16.02 4.25 -2.95
C LEU A 204 -16.10 5.72 -2.52
N SER A 205 -15.24 6.58 -3.09
CA SER A 205 -15.20 8.01 -2.77
C SER A 205 -16.43 8.77 -3.27
N ASP A 206 -17.13 8.24 -4.27
CA ASP A 206 -18.35 8.81 -4.83
C ASP A 206 -19.64 8.26 -4.18
N SER A 207 -19.53 7.27 -3.29
CA SER A 207 -20.69 6.69 -2.60
C SER A 207 -21.43 7.70 -1.72
N GLN A 208 -22.73 7.49 -1.50
CA GLN A 208 -23.50 8.26 -0.51
C GLN A 208 -23.22 7.82 0.93
N VAL A 209 -22.60 6.66 1.14
CA VAL A 209 -22.20 6.18 2.47
C VAL A 209 -21.00 6.97 2.99
N ARG A 210 -21.20 7.65 4.12
CA ARG A 210 -20.18 8.49 4.76
C ARG A 210 -18.85 7.75 4.99
N ALA A 211 -18.94 6.52 5.48
CA ALA A 211 -17.79 5.72 5.85
C ALA A 211 -16.93 5.32 4.63
N PHE A 212 -17.58 4.95 3.51
CA PHE A 212 -16.91 4.69 2.24
C PHE A 212 -16.19 5.94 1.75
N ARG A 213 -16.87 7.09 1.69
CA ARG A 213 -16.25 8.33 1.23
C ARG A 213 -15.03 8.71 2.05
N HIS A 214 -15.14 8.72 3.37
CA HIS A 214 -14.06 9.19 4.23
C HIS A 214 -12.82 8.29 4.13
N THR A 215 -13.03 6.97 4.26
CA THR A 215 -11.93 6.00 4.25
C THR A 215 -11.25 5.92 2.90
N SER A 216 -12.03 5.82 1.82
CA SER A 216 -11.47 5.73 0.47
C SER A 216 -10.77 7.01 0.05
N THR A 217 -11.31 8.18 0.40
CA THR A 217 -10.65 9.47 0.09
C THR A 217 -9.32 9.56 0.80
N LEU A 218 -9.25 9.24 2.11
CA LEU A 218 -8.01 9.28 2.88
C LEU A 218 -6.95 8.34 2.29
N LEU A 219 -7.32 7.11 1.91
CA LEU A 219 -6.40 6.17 1.26
C LEU A 219 -5.93 6.70 -0.10
N ALA A 220 -6.86 7.15 -0.95
CA ALA A 220 -6.54 7.63 -2.30
C ALA A 220 -5.58 8.82 -2.28
N ILE A 221 -5.82 9.83 -1.42
CA ILE A 221 -4.93 10.99 -1.32
C ILE A 221 -3.56 10.61 -0.72
N LYS A 222 -3.49 9.61 0.17
CA LYS A 222 -2.21 9.11 0.70
C LYS A 222 -1.43 8.29 -0.33
N LEU A 223 -2.12 7.51 -1.16
CA LEU A 223 -1.52 6.83 -2.31
C LEU A 223 -1.01 7.85 -3.33
N MET A 224 -1.79 8.91 -3.60
CA MET A 224 -1.38 10.04 -4.43
C MET A 224 -0.09 10.68 -3.92
N THR A 225 0.04 10.94 -2.62
CA THR A 225 1.28 11.46 -2.03
C THR A 225 2.47 10.53 -2.31
N GLY A 226 2.29 9.22 -2.18
CA GLY A 226 3.32 8.26 -2.55
C GLY A 226 3.64 8.28 -4.05
N LEU A 227 2.65 8.43 -4.92
CA LEU A 227 2.84 8.53 -6.37
C LEU A 227 3.63 9.80 -6.74
N VAL A 228 3.37 10.93 -6.08
CA VAL A 228 4.15 12.17 -6.25
C VAL A 228 5.62 11.95 -5.83
N GLU A 229 5.86 11.28 -4.69
CA GLU A 229 7.24 10.91 -4.29
C GLU A 229 7.94 10.05 -5.37
N VAL A 230 7.22 9.11 -6.00
CA VAL A 230 7.76 8.28 -7.08
C VAL A 230 7.97 9.08 -8.37
N ALA A 231 7.05 9.99 -8.72
CA ALA A 231 7.17 10.85 -9.91
C ALA A 231 8.45 11.68 -9.88
N VAL A 232 8.77 12.28 -8.73
CA VAL A 232 10.02 13.03 -8.54
C VAL A 232 11.24 12.12 -8.73
N ILE A 233 11.22 10.89 -8.17
CA ILE A 233 12.31 9.92 -8.35
C ILE A 233 12.50 9.56 -9.82
N VAL A 234 11.40 9.23 -10.53
CA VAL A 234 11.43 8.86 -11.94
C VAL A 234 11.90 10.03 -12.81
N SER A 235 11.46 11.25 -12.52
CA SER A 235 11.89 12.46 -13.24
C SER A 235 13.41 12.66 -13.15
N VAL A 236 13.99 12.54 -11.95
CA VAL A 236 15.45 12.63 -11.74
C VAL A 236 16.20 11.50 -12.47
N GLN A 237 15.65 10.28 -12.44
CA GLN A 237 16.23 9.14 -13.16
C GLN A 237 16.21 9.38 -14.68
N LEU A 238 15.08 9.82 -15.23
CA LEU A 238 14.94 10.14 -16.65
C LEU A 238 15.91 11.24 -17.08
N GLN A 239 16.04 12.33 -16.32
CA GLN A 239 17.02 13.40 -16.64
C GLN A 239 18.45 12.86 -16.65
N THR A 240 18.78 11.95 -15.74
CA THR A 240 20.11 11.33 -15.67
C THR A 240 20.35 10.41 -16.87
N THR A 241 19.39 9.56 -17.20
CA THR A 241 19.45 8.65 -18.36
C THR A 241 19.53 9.43 -19.67
N GLN A 242 18.76 10.52 -19.80
CA GLN A 242 18.82 11.40 -20.98
C GLN A 242 20.22 12.00 -21.19
N ARG A 243 20.82 12.57 -20.14
CA ARG A 243 22.17 13.16 -20.23
C ARG A 243 23.24 12.12 -20.61
N ARG A 244 23.10 10.89 -20.09
CA ARG A 244 23.98 9.77 -20.47
C ARG A 244 23.81 9.42 -21.94
N TYR A 245 22.58 9.29 -22.40
CA TYR A 245 22.25 9.03 -23.79
C TYR A 245 22.81 10.12 -24.73
N ASP A 246 22.65 11.40 -24.40
CA ASP A 246 23.17 12.51 -25.20
C ASP A 246 24.71 12.50 -25.28
N THR A 247 25.37 12.17 -24.17
CA THR A 247 26.84 12.02 -24.12
C THR A 247 27.29 10.85 -24.98
N GLU A 248 26.59 9.73 -24.92
CA GLU A 248 26.89 8.54 -25.72
C GLU A 248 26.69 8.80 -27.22
N ASN A 249 25.61 9.49 -27.58
CA ASN A 249 25.29 9.82 -28.96
C ASN A 249 26.31 10.79 -29.59
N SER A 250 26.97 11.62 -28.77
CA SER A 250 28.05 12.51 -29.20
C SER A 250 29.35 11.77 -29.59
N LYS A 251 29.51 10.50 -29.21
CA LYS A 251 30.67 9.67 -29.56
C LYS A 251 30.65 9.26 -31.04
N ARG A 252 31.81 8.80 -31.52
CA ARG A 252 31.95 8.23 -32.88
C ARG A 252 31.12 6.96 -32.98
N ALA A 253 30.51 6.71 -34.15
CA ALA A 253 29.56 5.62 -34.34
C ALA A 253 30.07 4.22 -33.93
N HIS A 254 31.37 3.98 -34.04
CA HIS A 254 32.01 2.72 -33.63
C HIS A 254 32.04 2.51 -32.10
N ASP A 255 32.02 3.60 -31.32
CA ASP A 255 32.20 3.58 -29.86
C ASP A 255 30.87 3.77 -29.11
N ARG A 256 29.73 3.79 -29.81
CA ARG A 256 28.39 4.03 -29.24
C ARG A 256 27.79 2.75 -28.67
N ALA A 257 27.42 2.77 -27.40
CA ALA A 257 26.41 1.88 -26.83
C ALA A 257 24.98 2.40 -27.08
N SER A 258 23.99 1.52 -27.14
CA SER A 258 22.59 1.91 -27.37
C SER A 258 21.80 1.96 -26.06
N ASP A 259 21.74 3.14 -25.44
CA ASP A 259 20.98 3.38 -24.20
C ASP A 259 19.52 3.83 -24.44
N ARG A 260 19.08 3.87 -25.71
CA ARG A 260 17.74 4.34 -26.12
C ARG A 260 16.59 3.59 -25.47
N LEU A 261 16.76 2.27 -25.25
CA LEU A 261 15.73 1.44 -24.62
C LEU A 261 15.50 1.83 -23.15
N GLU A 262 16.57 2.20 -22.43
CA GLU A 262 16.48 2.61 -21.04
C GLU A 262 15.78 3.97 -20.91
N GLU A 263 16.08 4.92 -21.82
CA GLU A 263 15.40 6.21 -21.87
C GLU A 263 13.90 6.05 -22.12
N LEU A 264 13.51 5.27 -23.14
CA LEU A 264 12.11 5.02 -23.47
C LEU A 264 11.36 4.40 -22.29
N LYS A 265 11.96 3.43 -21.62
CA LYS A 265 11.37 2.80 -20.43
C LYS A 265 11.15 3.79 -19.29
N MET A 266 12.08 4.72 -19.06
CA MET A 266 11.91 5.74 -18.02
C MET A 266 10.82 6.76 -18.38
N ARG A 267 10.64 7.07 -19.68
CA ARG A 267 9.53 7.90 -20.16
C ARG A 267 8.18 7.21 -19.95
N GLU A 268 8.06 5.94 -20.33
CA GLU A 268 6.85 5.13 -20.10
C GLU A 268 6.50 5.08 -18.60
N ASN A 269 7.49 4.82 -17.75
CA ASN A 269 7.31 4.83 -16.29
C ASN A 269 6.81 6.20 -15.77
N GLN A 270 7.29 7.31 -16.35
CA GLN A 270 6.84 8.65 -15.97
C GLN A 270 5.40 8.89 -16.40
N GLU A 271 5.04 8.50 -17.62
CA GLU A 271 3.69 8.63 -18.16
C GLU A 271 2.67 7.83 -17.32
N GLU A 272 3.02 6.61 -16.92
CA GLU A 272 2.13 5.75 -16.12
C GLU A 272 1.87 6.35 -14.72
N VAL A 273 2.93 6.84 -14.06
CA VAL A 273 2.79 7.51 -12.76
C VAL A 273 1.97 8.80 -12.90
N SER A 274 2.22 9.59 -13.94
CA SER A 274 1.47 10.83 -14.23
C SER A 274 -0.01 10.55 -14.52
N SER A 275 -0.31 9.46 -15.25
CA SER A 275 -1.67 9.00 -15.54
C SER A 275 -2.43 8.66 -14.26
N MET A 276 -1.84 7.85 -13.38
CA MET A 276 -2.44 7.51 -12.08
C MET A 276 -2.62 8.75 -11.19
N MET A 277 -1.66 9.67 -11.21
CA MET A 277 -1.75 10.94 -10.49
C MET A 277 -2.93 11.78 -11.00
N ASN A 278 -3.07 11.91 -12.32
CA ASN A 278 -4.17 12.66 -12.95
C ASN A 278 -5.53 12.02 -12.65
N ALA A 279 -5.62 10.70 -12.75
CA ALA A 279 -6.82 9.93 -12.45
C ALA A 279 -7.26 10.13 -10.99
N THR A 280 -6.32 10.08 -10.04
CA THR A 280 -6.63 10.28 -8.62
C THR A 280 -7.02 11.74 -8.33
N PHE A 281 -6.33 12.70 -8.95
CA PHE A 281 -6.64 14.12 -8.79
C PHE A 281 -8.05 14.45 -9.31
N ARG A 282 -8.36 14.02 -10.54
CA ARG A 282 -9.66 14.28 -11.17
C ARG A 282 -10.78 13.46 -10.57
N GLY A 283 -10.56 12.16 -10.34
CA GLY A 283 -11.57 11.21 -9.86
C GLY A 283 -11.91 11.37 -8.38
N VAL A 284 -10.94 11.75 -7.55
CA VAL A 284 -11.13 11.86 -6.10
C VAL A 284 -10.98 13.31 -5.63
N PHE A 285 -9.79 13.91 -5.77
CA PHE A 285 -9.49 15.19 -5.12
C PHE A 285 -10.47 16.31 -5.52
N VAL A 286 -10.72 16.50 -6.83
CA VAL A 286 -11.60 17.56 -7.36
C VAL A 286 -13.05 17.45 -6.88
N HIS A 287 -13.49 16.25 -6.50
CA HIS A 287 -14.83 16.02 -5.97
C HIS A 287 -14.88 16.11 -4.44
N ARG A 288 -13.78 15.72 -3.76
CA ARG A 288 -13.76 15.57 -2.30
C ARG A 288 -13.18 16.76 -1.52
N TYR A 289 -12.40 17.65 -2.13
CA TYR A 289 -11.90 18.87 -1.45
C TYR A 289 -13.04 19.78 -0.93
N ARG A 290 -14.24 19.62 -1.49
CA ARG A 290 -15.48 20.32 -1.16
C ARG A 290 -16.58 19.39 -0.61
N ASP A 291 -16.19 18.23 -0.07
CA ASP A 291 -17.13 17.29 0.54
C ASP A 291 -17.92 17.94 1.69
N ARG A 292 -19.11 17.39 2.01
CA ARG A 292 -19.91 17.83 3.15
C ARG A 292 -19.18 17.61 4.49
N LEU A 293 -18.32 16.61 4.59
CA LEU A 293 -17.56 16.33 5.81
C LEU A 293 -16.30 17.20 5.92
N PRO A 294 -16.14 17.98 7.00
CA PRO A 294 -14.96 18.83 7.18
C PRO A 294 -13.66 18.02 7.29
N GLU A 295 -13.70 16.80 7.83
CA GLU A 295 -12.52 15.93 7.96
C GLU A 295 -11.98 15.49 6.59
N ILE A 296 -12.86 15.25 5.62
CA ILE A 296 -12.48 14.89 4.25
C ILE A 296 -11.83 16.10 3.57
N ARG A 297 -12.47 17.27 3.64
CA ARG A 297 -11.94 18.50 3.04
C ARG A 297 -10.57 18.85 3.61
N ALA A 298 -10.44 18.78 4.93
CA ALA A 298 -9.20 18.94 5.66
C ALA A 298 -8.09 18.01 5.14
N ALA A 299 -8.38 16.71 5.00
CA ALA A 299 -7.41 15.74 4.52
C ALA A 299 -6.96 16.03 3.08
N CYS A 300 -7.89 16.37 2.18
CA CYS A 300 -7.55 16.75 0.80
C CYS A 300 -6.60 17.95 0.76
N ILE A 301 -6.93 19.02 1.50
CA ILE A 301 -6.13 20.26 1.48
C ILE A 301 -4.76 20.07 2.17
N GLU A 302 -4.71 19.26 3.22
CA GLU A 302 -3.44 18.88 3.85
C GLU A 302 -2.51 18.17 2.86
N GLU A 303 -3.01 17.17 2.12
CA GLU A 303 -2.19 16.47 1.12
C GLU A 303 -1.83 17.34 -0.08
N LEU A 304 -2.72 18.23 -0.54
CA LEU A 304 -2.38 19.18 -1.60
C LEU A 304 -1.16 20.04 -1.19
N GLY A 305 -1.11 20.48 0.06
CA GLY A 305 0.05 21.21 0.61
C GLY A 305 1.34 20.38 0.56
N VAL A 306 1.25 19.06 0.77
CA VAL A 306 2.39 18.15 0.63
C VAL A 306 2.82 18.02 -0.83
N TRP A 307 1.89 17.89 -1.77
CA TRP A 307 2.21 17.77 -3.21
C TRP A 307 2.89 19.04 -3.73
N LEU A 308 2.34 20.22 -3.38
CA LEU A 308 2.93 21.53 -3.70
C LEU A 308 4.38 21.68 -3.24
N LYS A 309 4.71 21.09 -2.09
CA LYS A 309 6.07 21.10 -1.54
C LYS A 309 6.98 20.06 -2.20
N THR A 310 6.43 18.89 -2.51
CA THR A 310 7.21 17.73 -2.96
C THR A 310 7.57 17.84 -4.43
N ASP A 311 6.64 18.33 -5.25
CA ASP A 311 6.82 18.50 -6.69
C ASP A 311 6.25 19.86 -7.16
N PRO A 312 6.98 20.95 -6.91
CA PRO A 312 6.51 22.29 -7.28
C PRO A 312 6.35 22.47 -8.79
N GLU A 313 7.11 21.75 -9.62
CA GLU A 313 7.04 21.87 -11.08
C GLU A 313 5.65 21.50 -11.61
N ASP A 314 5.06 20.42 -11.08
CA ASP A 314 3.74 19.95 -11.48
C ASP A 314 2.58 20.54 -10.67
N PHE A 315 2.81 20.93 -9.40
CA PHE A 315 1.73 21.36 -8.51
C PHE A 315 1.70 22.86 -8.22
N LEU A 316 2.81 23.59 -8.27
CA LEU A 316 2.83 25.03 -7.91
C LEU A 316 2.37 25.90 -9.09
N ASN A 317 1.11 25.73 -9.50
CA ASN A 317 0.46 26.47 -10.57
C ASN A 317 -0.97 26.89 -10.19
N ASP A 318 -1.54 27.81 -10.96
CA ASP A 318 -2.90 28.32 -10.77
C ASP A 318 -3.96 27.21 -10.78
N GLY A 319 -3.70 26.13 -11.52
CA GLY A 319 -4.56 24.95 -11.60
C GLY A 319 -4.78 24.31 -10.23
N CYS A 320 -3.76 24.26 -9.38
CA CYS A 320 -3.80 23.69 -8.04
C CYS A 320 -4.06 24.75 -6.95
N LEU A 321 -3.43 25.93 -7.05
CA LEU A 321 -3.51 26.97 -6.02
C LEU A 321 -4.93 27.51 -5.82
N LYS A 322 -5.78 27.49 -6.86
CA LYS A 322 -7.19 27.88 -6.75
C LYS A 322 -7.96 27.08 -5.69
N TYR A 323 -7.60 25.80 -5.46
CA TYR A 323 -8.28 24.97 -4.47
C TYR A 323 -7.96 25.40 -3.03
N LEU A 324 -6.75 25.87 -2.77
CA LEU A 324 -6.40 26.51 -1.50
C LEU A 324 -7.17 27.82 -1.33
N GLY A 325 -7.20 28.65 -2.36
CA GLY A 325 -7.92 29.93 -2.37
C GLY A 325 -9.42 29.77 -2.08
N TRP A 326 -10.09 28.82 -2.73
CA TRP A 326 -11.51 28.56 -2.47
C TRP A 326 -11.79 28.01 -1.07
N THR A 327 -10.86 27.22 -0.51
CA THR A 327 -11.04 26.64 0.83
C THR A 327 -10.78 27.63 1.96
N LEU A 328 -10.10 28.76 1.69
CA LEU A 328 -9.93 29.84 2.67
C LEU A 328 -11.26 30.44 3.17
N HIS A 329 -12.33 30.31 2.39
CA HIS A 329 -13.66 30.80 2.74
C HIS A 329 -14.54 29.75 3.45
N ASP A 330 -13.98 28.57 3.76
CA ASP A 330 -14.69 27.51 4.47
C ASP A 330 -14.96 27.89 5.93
N LYS A 331 -16.24 27.93 6.30
CA LYS A 331 -16.71 28.35 7.64
C LYS A 331 -16.53 27.29 8.74
N THR A 332 -16.15 26.06 8.38
CA THR A 332 -16.23 24.88 9.27
C THR A 332 -14.91 24.11 9.42
N VAL A 333 -13.80 24.58 8.82
CA VAL A 333 -12.50 23.96 9.06
C VAL A 333 -12.08 24.25 10.49
N CYS A 334 -12.11 23.21 11.32
CA CYS A 334 -11.86 23.22 12.75
C CYS A 334 -10.58 24.00 13.12
N THR A 335 -10.64 24.68 14.27
CA THR A 335 -9.57 25.48 14.87
C THR A 335 -8.37 24.62 15.32
N PRO A 336 -7.11 25.02 15.03
CA PRO A 336 -6.72 26.12 14.16
C PRO A 336 -6.85 25.70 12.68
N PRO A 337 -7.24 26.62 11.79
CA PRO A 337 -7.59 26.29 10.41
C PRO A 337 -6.43 25.58 9.72
N LEU A 338 -6.60 24.33 9.31
CA LEU A 338 -5.62 23.58 8.50
C LEU A 338 -5.12 24.35 7.26
N PRO A 339 -5.94 25.19 6.58
CA PRO A 339 -5.46 26.12 5.56
C PRO A 339 -4.32 27.01 6.06
N SER A 340 -4.36 27.48 7.31
CA SER A 340 -3.28 28.30 7.88
C SER A 340 -1.98 27.52 8.01
N ARG A 341 -1.97 26.24 8.37
CA ARG A 341 -0.71 25.47 8.44
C ARG A 341 -0.15 25.12 7.05
N ALA A 342 -1.01 24.75 6.10
CA ALA A 342 -0.61 24.51 4.73
C ALA A 342 -0.09 25.79 4.06
N LEU A 343 -0.80 26.92 4.23
CA LEU A 343 -0.38 28.24 3.73
C LEU A 343 0.82 28.80 4.48
N ILE A 344 0.93 28.64 5.80
CA ILE A 344 2.11 29.06 6.57
C ILE A 344 3.33 28.25 6.13
N ASN A 345 3.20 26.93 5.93
CA ASN A 345 4.30 26.12 5.40
C ASN A 345 4.68 26.50 3.96
N LEU A 346 3.70 26.85 3.11
CA LEU A 346 3.93 27.36 1.76
C LEU A 346 4.64 28.73 1.79
N LEU A 347 4.17 29.66 2.61
CA LEU A 347 4.69 31.04 2.74
C LEU A 347 6.07 31.09 3.40
N LEU A 348 6.36 30.20 4.35
CA LEU A 348 7.67 30.15 5.04
C LEU A 348 8.82 29.61 4.17
N HIS A 349 8.55 29.04 2.99
CA HIS A 349 9.58 28.46 2.11
C HIS A 349 9.60 29.03 0.69
N VAL A 350 8.58 29.81 0.31
CA VAL A 350 8.59 30.63 -0.93
C VAL A 350 9.27 32.00 -0.69
N SER A 351 9.55 32.34 0.59
CA SER A 351 10.46 33.43 0.99
C SER A 351 11.84 32.86 1.29
#